data_AF-A0A2N3CLM4-F1
#
_entry.id   AF-A0A2N3CLM4-F1
#
_cell.length_a   1.000
_cell.length_b   1.000
_cell.length_c   1.000
_cell.angle_alpha   90.00
_cell.angle_beta   90.00
_cell.angle_gamma   90.00
#
_symmetry.space_group_name_H-M   'P 1'
#
loop_
_entity.id
_entity.type
_entity.pdbx_description
1 polymer ?
#
loop_
_entity_poly.entity_id
_entity_poly.type
_entity_poly.pdbx_seq_one_letter_code
_entity_poly.pdbx_strand_id
1 'polypeptide(L)'
;WAGLRPLVWVVIGYLAVFASATTFVLLQYAALRLPSAKVMAYTYLTPSVVILWEMALGRGAPPVAVALGVGLSAVALLMLLRDEEARAASRALR
;
A
#
# COMPACT_ATOMS: atom_id res chain seq x y z
N TRP A 1 27.00 -21.20 2.96
CA TRP A 1 26.21 -20.12 2.30
C TRP A 1 26.58 -19.92 0.84
N ALA A 2 27.86 -19.82 0.47
CA ALA A 2 28.28 -19.62 -0.94
C ALA A 2 28.04 -20.80 -1.91
N GLY A 3 27.59 -21.97 -1.44
CA GLY A 3 27.28 -23.13 -2.29
C GLY A 3 25.86 -23.15 -2.90
N LEU A 4 25.08 -22.08 -2.71
CA LEU A 4 23.72 -21.97 -3.27
C LEU A 4 23.76 -21.66 -4.77
N ARG A 5 22.75 -22.14 -5.52
CA ARG A 5 22.62 -21.89 -6.96
C ARG A 5 22.77 -20.39 -7.27
N PRO A 6 23.57 -19.99 -8.27
CA PRO A 6 23.81 -18.58 -8.62
C PRO A 6 22.53 -17.75 -8.83
N LEU A 7 21.47 -18.40 -9.32
CA LEU A 7 20.15 -17.78 -9.51
C LEU A 7 19.58 -17.17 -8.21
N VAL A 8 19.86 -17.76 -7.05
CA VAL A 8 19.37 -17.25 -5.75
C VAL A 8 19.93 -15.85 -5.48
N TRP A 9 21.22 -15.65 -5.77
CA TRP A 9 21.87 -14.35 -5.58
C TRP A 9 21.34 -13.30 -6.54
N VAL A 10 21.01 -13.70 -7.79
CA VAL A 10 20.38 -12.80 -8.78
C VAL A 10 18.99 -12.39 -8.32
N VAL A 11 18.17 -13.33 -7.83
CA VAL A 11 16.83 -13.03 -7.32
C VAL A 11 16.89 -12.13 -6.10
N ILE A 12 17.81 -12.39 -5.16
CA ILE A 12 18.02 -11.52 -3.99
C ILE A 12 18.45 -10.12 -4.42
N GLY A 13 19.39 -10.01 -5.37
CA GLY A 13 19.83 -8.71 -5.90
C GLY A 13 18.70 -7.93 -6.55
N TYR A 14 17.88 -8.60 -7.37
CA TYR A 14 16.71 -8.00 -8.00
C TYR A 14 15.68 -7.53 -6.97
N LEU A 15 15.33 -8.37 -5.98
CA LEU A 15 14.40 -8.00 -4.92
C LEU A 15 14.92 -6.82 -4.10
N ALA A 16 16.20 -6.85 -3.71
CA ALA A 16 16.80 -5.81 -2.90
C ALA A 16 16.77 -4.44 -3.62
N VAL A 17 17.08 -4.40 -4.92
CA VAL A 17 17.15 -3.16 -5.68
C VAL A 17 15.76 -2.67 -6.09
N PHE A 18 15.00 -3.50 -6.80
CA PHE A 18 13.73 -3.06 -7.40
C PHE A 18 12.55 -3.17 -6.45
N ALA A 19 12.44 -4.25 -5.67
CA ALA A 19 11.30 -4.42 -4.79
C ALA A 19 11.48 -3.64 -3.48
N SER A 20 12.69 -3.62 -2.91
CA SER A 20 12.96 -2.97 -1.63
C SER A 20 13.42 -1.53 -1.78
N ALA A 21 14.54 -1.25 -2.47
CA ALA A 21 15.08 0.11 -2.52
C ALA A 21 14.14 1.10 -3.24
N THR A 22 13.52 0.69 -4.35
CA THR A 22 12.53 1.54 -5.05
C THR A 22 11.30 1.83 -4.19
N THR A 23 10.71 0.80 -3.56
CA THR A 23 9.56 0.98 -2.65
C THR A 23 9.93 1.86 -1.46
N PHE A 24 11.13 1.68 -0.90
CA PHE A 24 11.60 2.47 0.22
C PHE A 24 11.80 3.95 -0.16
N VAL A 25 12.41 4.24 -1.30
CA VAL A 25 12.62 5.61 -1.79
C VAL A 25 11.28 6.29 -2.11
N LEU A 26 10.33 5.57 -2.72
CA LEU A 26 8.98 6.08 -2.97
C LEU A 26 8.21 6.37 -1.66
N LEU A 27 8.31 5.48 -0.67
CA LEU A 27 7.72 5.70 0.66
C LEU A 27 8.35 6.89 1.38
N GLN A 28 9.68 7.02 1.36
CA GLN A 28 10.40 8.15 1.94
C GLN A 28 9.99 9.46 1.26
N TYR A 29 9.87 9.47 -0.06
CA TYR A 29 9.38 10.62 -0.82
C TYR A 29 7.92 10.97 -0.48
N ALA A 30 7.05 9.97 -0.38
CA ALA A 30 5.66 10.16 0.00
C ALA A 30 5.51 10.67 1.44
N ALA A 31 6.31 10.18 2.39
CA ALA A 31 6.31 10.63 3.78
C ALA A 31 6.75 12.09 3.95
N LEU A 32 7.61 12.59 3.05
CA LEU A 32 8.03 13.99 3.02
C LEU A 32 6.99 14.94 2.39
N ARG A 33 6.01 14.40 1.64
CA ARG A 33 4.99 15.20 0.92
C ARG A 33 3.55 14.96 1.38
N LEU A 34 3.29 13.90 2.14
CA LEU A 34 1.96 13.54 2.64
C LEU A 34 1.97 13.36 4.17
N PRO A 35 0.92 13.81 4.90
CA PRO A 35 0.80 13.64 6.35
C PRO A 35 0.92 12.17 6.79
N SER A 36 1.63 11.92 7.89
CA SER A 36 1.90 10.59 8.51
C SER A 36 0.65 9.69 8.67
N ALA A 37 -0.55 10.28 8.74
CA ALA A 37 -1.83 9.58 8.76
C ALA A 37 -2.03 8.62 7.56
N LYS A 38 -1.48 8.94 6.38
CA LYS A 38 -1.64 8.12 5.16
C LYS A 38 -0.74 6.88 5.12
N VAL A 39 0.35 6.85 5.90
CA VAL A 39 1.25 5.69 5.96
C VAL A 39 0.62 4.54 6.73
N MET A 40 -0.09 4.84 7.81
CA MET A 40 -0.80 3.84 8.61
C MET A 40 -2.05 3.28 7.89
N ALA A 41 -2.70 4.10 7.06
CA ALA A 41 -3.81 3.68 6.22
C ALA A 41 -3.43 2.59 5.20
N TYR A 42 -2.21 2.66 4.64
CA TYR A 42 -1.73 1.72 3.61
C TYR A 42 -1.63 0.28 4.15
N THR A 43 -1.29 0.13 5.43
CA THR A 43 -1.27 -1.17 6.12
C THR A 43 -2.64 -1.86 6.12
N TYR A 44 -3.72 -1.08 6.27
CA TYR A 44 -5.08 -1.62 6.22
C TYR A 44 -5.57 -1.90 4.79
N LEU A 45 -4.94 -1.31 3.78
CA LEU A 45 -5.26 -1.56 2.37
C LEU A 45 -4.56 -2.81 1.80
N THR A 46 -3.47 -3.24 2.43
CA THR A 46 -2.70 -4.43 2.03
C THR A 46 -3.58 -5.69 1.90
N PRO A 47 -4.41 -6.06 2.90
CA PRO A 47 -5.31 -7.21 2.76
C PRO A 47 -6.32 -7.05 1.60
N SER A 48 -6.76 -5.83 1.30
CA SER A 48 -7.69 -5.55 0.19
C SER A 48 -7.09 -5.87 -1.19
N VAL A 49 -5.81 -5.53 -1.40
CA VAL A 49 -5.10 -5.82 -2.65
C VAL A 49 -4.83 -7.31 -2.81
N VAL A 50 -4.49 -8.00 -1.72
CA VAL A 50 -4.33 -9.47 -1.70
C VAL A 50 -5.64 -10.15 -2.12
N ILE A 51 -6.77 -9.69 -1.59
CA ILE A 51 -8.11 -10.18 -1.96
C ILE A 51 -8.41 -9.93 -3.45
N LEU A 52 -8.04 -8.75 -3.98
CA LEU A 52 -8.21 -8.44 -5.41
C LEU A 52 -7.41 -9.41 -6.30
N TRP A 53 -6.18 -9.73 -5.91
CA TRP A 53 -5.34 -10.71 -6.62
C TRP A 53 -5.88 -12.13 -6.50
N GLU A 54 -6.35 -12.55 -5.33
CA GLU A 54 -6.98 -13.86 -5.13
C GLU A 54 -8.21 -14.04 -6.02
N MET A 55 -9.03 -12.99 -6.16
CA MET A 55 -10.15 -12.97 -7.10
C MET A 55 -9.68 -13.02 -8.56
N ALA A 56 -8.66 -12.23 -8.94
CA ALA A 56 -8.10 -12.22 -10.29
C ALA A 56 -7.44 -13.55 -10.68
N LEU A 57 -6.87 -14.27 -9.72
CA LEU A 57 -6.26 -15.60 -9.88
C LEU A 57 -7.28 -16.74 -9.83
N GLY A 58 -8.59 -16.43 -9.71
CA GLY A 58 -9.67 -17.41 -9.78
C GLY A 58 -9.83 -18.28 -8.53
N ARG A 59 -9.23 -17.89 -7.39
CA ARG A 59 -9.25 -18.69 -6.14
C ARG A 59 -10.57 -18.62 -5.35
N GLY A 60 -11.58 -17.96 -5.93
CA GLY A 60 -12.90 -17.78 -5.32
C GLY A 60 -13.04 -16.42 -4.62
N ALA A 61 -14.28 -15.94 -4.50
CA ALA A 61 -14.55 -14.67 -3.83
C ALA A 61 -14.38 -14.81 -2.30
N PRO A 62 -13.82 -13.81 -1.62
CA PRO A 62 -13.77 -13.79 -0.16
C PRO A 62 -15.19 -13.79 0.43
N PRO A 63 -15.37 -14.22 1.70
CA PRO A 63 -16.64 -14.11 2.40
C PRO A 63 -17.17 -12.67 2.34
N VAL A 64 -18.48 -12.50 2.11
CA VAL A 64 -19.14 -11.19 1.91
C VAL A 64 -18.77 -10.17 3.01
N ALA A 65 -18.60 -10.63 4.25
CA ALA A 65 -18.18 -9.80 5.39
C ALA A 65 -16.80 -9.12 5.19
N VAL A 66 -15.85 -9.82 4.55
CA VAL A 66 -14.52 -9.31 4.26
C VAL A 66 -14.57 -8.27 3.14
N ALA A 67 -15.38 -8.52 2.09
CA ALA A 67 -15.59 -7.57 1.01
C ALA A 67 -16.24 -6.26 1.51
N LEU A 68 -17.19 -6.36 2.45
CA LEU A 68 -17.79 -5.20 3.13
C LEU A 68 -16.76 -4.42 3.96
N GLY A 69 -15.89 -5.13 4.71
CA GLY A 69 -14.82 -4.49 5.47
C GLY A 69 -13.86 -3.70 4.58
N VAL A 70 -13.45 -4.30 3.45
CA VAL A 70 -12.61 -3.63 2.43
C VAL A 70 -13.30 -2.39 1.86
N GLY A 71 -14.59 -2.50 1.52
CA GLY A 71 -15.37 -1.37 1.01
C GLY A 71 -15.47 -0.22 2.02
N LEU A 72 -15.75 -0.53 3.29
CA LEU A 72 -15.80 0.46 4.37
C LEU A 72 -14.45 1.13 4.59
N SER A 73 -13.35 0.38 4.57
CA SER A 73 -12.00 0.96 4.66
C SER A 73 -11.70 1.88 3.48
N ALA A 74 -12.06 1.50 2.26
CA ALA A 74 -11.87 2.35 1.07
C ALA A 74 -12.68 3.65 1.18
N VAL A 75 -13.94 3.59 1.62
CA VAL A 75 -14.79 4.78 1.82
C VAL A 75 -14.24 5.68 2.93
N ALA A 76 -13.81 5.11 4.05
CA ALA A 76 -13.22 5.86 5.15
C ALA A 76 -11.94 6.60 4.72
N LEU A 77 -11.10 5.95 3.91
CA LEU A 77 -9.89 6.57 3.36
C LEU A 77 -10.18 7.66 2.35
N LEU A 78 -11.19 7.49 1.50
CA LEU A 78 -11.65 8.52 0.57
C LEU A 78 -12.20 9.76 1.31
N MET A 79 -12.98 9.55 2.38
CA MET A 79 -13.43 10.65 3.24
C MET A 79 -12.26 11.34 3.92
N LEU A 80 -11.32 10.59 4.51
CA LEU A 80 -10.16 11.15 5.22
C LEU A 80 -9.28 11.98 4.28
N LEU A 81 -9.03 11.50 3.05
CA LEU A 81 -8.24 12.22 2.06
C LEU A 81 -8.90 13.55 1.67
N ARG A 82 -10.22 13.54 1.45
CA ARG A 82 -10.99 14.74 1.11
C ARG A 82 -11.02 15.76 2.24
N ASP A 83 -11.09 15.29 3.49
CA ASP A 83 -11.12 16.14 4.68
C ASP A 83 -9.75 16.78 4.97
N GLU A 84 -8.65 16.07 4.70
CA GLU A 84 -7.30 16.63 4.77
C GLU A 84 -7.03 17.69 3.69
N GLU A 85 -7.46 17.47 2.44
CA GLU A 85 -7.35 18.46 1.36
C GLU A 85 -8.13 19.74 1.67
N ALA A 86 -9.36 19.60 2.20
CA ALA A 86 -10.19 20.72 2.61
C ALA A 86 -9.54 21.51 3.78
N ARG A 87 -8.97 20.82 4.76
CA ARG A 87 -8.25 21.46 5.88
C ARG A 87 -6.97 22.16 5.42
N ALA A 88 -6.21 21.56 4.51
CA ALA A 88 -5.01 22.17 3.95
C ALA A 88 -5.33 23.47 3.18
N ALA A 89 -6.38 23.46 2.35
CA ALA A 89 -6.84 24.64 1.61
C ALA A 89 -7.26 25.79 2.54
N SER A 90 -7.93 25.48 3.66
CA SER A 90 -8.37 26.48 4.65
C SER A 90 -7.23 27.18 5.39
N ARG A 91 -6.07 26.51 5.56
CA ARG A 91 -4.88 27.08 6.21
C ARG A 91 -4.05 27.96 5.29
N ALA A 92 -4.07 27.70 3.98
CA ALA A 92 -3.34 28.49 2.98
C ALA A 92 -4.00 29.85 2.68
N LEU A 93 -5.28 30.02 3.05
CA LEU A 93 -6.05 31.25 2.91
C LEU A 93 -5.95 32.18 4.13
N ARG A 94 -5.23 31.78 5.19
CA ARG A 94 -4.94 32.58 6.39
C ARG A 94 -3.49 33.01 6.39
#